data_AF-A0A7T5UWH0-F1
#
_entry.id   AF-A0A7T5UWH0-F1
#
_cell.length_a   1.000
_cell.length_b   1.000
_cell.length_c   1.000
_cell.angle_alpha   90.00
_cell.angle_beta   90.00
_cell.angle_gamma   90.00
#
_symmetry.space_group_name_H-M   'P 1'
#
loop_
_entity.id
_entity.type
_entity.pdbx_description
1 polymer ?
#
loop_
_entity_poly.entity_id
_entity_poly.type
_entity_poly.pdbx_seq_one_letter_code
_entity_poly.pdbx_strand_id
1 'polypeptide(L)'
;MTRLLRKIGITPERYRYMLIGAGMTGGNALILALFVSVMGVAPVTANWARTIVSNQIQFCLNRWCIDPAQRKLPFWPQWRRHHVLKAGTMIASQCLFWVLVAALSVPYMWAYLICCITIGFLNMTGTFRYVFRSRPKPKSA
;
A
#
# COMPACT_ATOMS: atom_id res chain seq x y z
N MET A 1 -8.12 20.49 6.04
CA MET A 1 -8.83 19.21 6.33
C MET A 1 -10.09 19.53 7.09
N THR A 2 -11.26 19.28 6.49
CA THR A 2 -12.57 19.69 7.00
C THR A 2 -12.96 18.87 8.26
N ARG A 3 -13.67 19.50 9.20
CA ARG A 3 -14.12 18.88 10.48
C ARG A 3 -14.90 17.56 10.28
N LEU A 4 -15.49 17.37 9.10
CA LEU A 4 -16.21 16.16 8.68
C LEU A 4 -15.33 14.90 8.64
N LEU A 5 -14.11 14.97 8.09
CA LEU A 5 -13.24 13.79 7.94
C LEU A 5 -12.77 13.22 9.30
N ARG A 6 -12.61 14.09 10.31
CA ARG A 6 -12.31 13.64 11.67
C ARG A 6 -13.50 12.98 12.36
N LYS A 7 -14.73 13.41 12.10
CA LYS A 7 -15.95 12.79 12.67
C LYS A 7 -16.13 11.35 12.22
N ILE A 8 -15.68 11.00 11.01
CA ILE A 8 -15.67 9.62 10.49
C ILE A 8 -14.37 8.86 10.77
N GLY A 9 -13.50 9.38 11.65
CA GLY A 9 -12.27 8.69 12.08
C GLY A 9 -11.12 8.69 11.07
N ILE A 10 -11.19 9.49 9.99
CA ILE A 10 -10.09 9.64 9.03
C ILE A 10 -9.10 10.68 9.56
N THR A 11 -7.93 10.21 9.98
CA THR A 11 -6.83 11.07 10.41
C THR A 11 -6.07 11.64 9.20
N PRO A 12 -5.34 12.77 9.34
CA PRO A 12 -4.57 13.36 8.25
C PRO A 12 -3.57 12.37 7.63
N GLU A 13 -2.99 11.51 8.46
CA GLU A 13 -2.04 10.49 8.05
C GLU A 13 -2.71 9.43 7.17
N ARG A 14 -3.91 8.96 7.55
CA ARG A 14 -4.68 7.98 6.77
C ARG A 14 -5.13 8.56 5.43
N TYR A 15 -5.53 9.83 5.40
CA TYR A 15 -5.87 10.52 4.17
C TYR A 15 -4.66 10.62 3.22
N ARG A 16 -3.48 11.01 3.74
CA ARG A 16 -2.24 11.02 2.95
C ARG A 16 -1.87 9.64 2.42
N TYR A 17 -2.05 8.59 3.23
CA TYR A 17 -1.85 7.20 2.79
C TYR A 17 -2.76 6.86 1.60
N MET A 18 -4.05 7.20 1.66
CA MET A 18 -4.99 6.97 0.56
C MET A 18 -4.60 7.73 -0.70
N LEU A 19 -4.18 8.99 -0.58
CA LEU A 19 -3.69 9.79 -1.72
C LEU A 19 -2.43 9.20 -2.35
N ILE A 20 -1.47 8.75 -1.55
CA ILE A 20 -0.28 8.05 -2.05
C ILE A 20 -0.70 6.76 -2.76
N GLY A 21 -1.62 5.99 -2.17
CA GLY A 21 -2.16 4.78 -2.79
C GLY A 21 -2.77 5.05 -4.17
N ALA A 22 -3.63 6.06 -4.29
CA ALA A 22 -4.24 6.47 -5.55
C ALA A 22 -3.20 6.94 -6.57
N GLY A 23 -2.25 7.79 -6.15
CA GLY A 23 -1.16 8.27 -7.00
C GLY A 23 -0.24 7.13 -7.48
N MET A 24 0.05 6.16 -6.61
CA MET A 24 0.82 4.97 -6.98
C MET A 24 0.12 4.10 -8.00
N THR A 25 -1.23 4.04 -8.03
CA THR A 25 -1.96 3.32 -9.08
C THR A 25 -1.72 3.93 -10.45
N GLY A 26 -1.77 5.26 -10.57
CA GLY A 26 -1.44 5.96 -11.82
C GLY A 26 0.04 5.88 -12.18
N GLY A 27 0.93 6.17 -11.23
CA GLY A 27 2.38 6.12 -11.44
C GLY A 27 2.89 4.72 -11.83
N ASN A 28 2.22 3.68 -11.36
CA ASN A 28 2.50 2.30 -11.74
C ASN A 28 2.32 2.01 -13.24
N ALA A 29 1.28 2.58 -13.85
CA ALA A 29 1.07 2.45 -15.29
C ALA A 29 2.19 3.13 -16.07
N LEU A 30 2.64 4.31 -15.60
CA LEU A 30 3.75 5.05 -16.19
C LEU A 30 5.09 4.31 -16.07
N ILE A 31 5.41 3.73 -14.90
CA ILE A 31 6.62 2.94 -14.69
C ILE A 31 6.64 1.72 -15.64
N LEU A 32 5.49 1.05 -15.80
CA LEU A 32 5.38 -0.08 -16.71
C LEU A 32 5.57 0.35 -18.17
N ALA A 33 4.93 1.45 -18.59
CA ALA A 33 5.08 2.01 -19.93
C ALA A 33 6.53 2.42 -20.21
N LEU A 34 7.24 2.99 -19.24
CA LEU A 34 8.65 3.33 -19.37
C LEU A 34 9.52 2.07 -19.59
N PHE A 35 9.30 1.00 -18.82
CA PHE A 35 10.05 -0.24 -19.01
C PHE A 35 9.78 -0.91 -20.36
N VAL A 36 8.51 -0.97 -20.79
CA VAL A 36 8.13 -1.68 -22.03
C VAL A 36 8.42 -0.82 -23.26
N SER A 37 7.92 0.41 -23.30
CA SER A 37 7.92 1.25 -24.51
C SER A 37 9.22 2.02 -24.71
N VAL A 38 9.91 2.40 -23.63
CA VAL A 38 11.15 3.20 -23.74
C VAL A 38 12.39 2.31 -23.62
N MET A 39 12.40 1.38 -22.66
CA MET A 39 13.56 0.52 -22.40
C MET A 39 13.52 -0.82 -23.14
N GLY A 40 12.42 -1.14 -23.84
CA GLY A 40 12.29 -2.39 -24.61
C GLY A 40 12.29 -3.67 -23.76
N VAL A 41 11.98 -3.57 -22.46
CA VAL A 41 11.98 -4.71 -21.56
C VAL A 41 10.73 -5.57 -21.83
N ALA A 42 10.91 -6.89 -21.88
CA ALA A 42 9.81 -7.83 -22.05
C ALA A 42 8.70 -7.59 -20.99
N PRO A 43 7.40 -7.64 -21.36
CA PRO A 43 6.30 -7.24 -20.47
C PRO A 43 6.28 -7.94 -19.11
N VAL A 44 6.61 -9.23 -19.06
CA VAL A 44 6.66 -10.01 -17.81
C VAL A 44 7.77 -9.49 -16.89
N THR A 45 8.98 -9.32 -17.43
CA THR A 45 10.14 -8.77 -16.70
C THR A 45 9.88 -7.33 -16.26
N ALA A 46 9.27 -6.52 -17.13
CA ALA A 46 8.87 -5.15 -16.84
C ALA A 46 7.86 -5.08 -15.69
N ASN A 47 6.89 -5.99 -15.64
CA ASN A 47 5.92 -6.05 -14.55
C ASN A 47 6.56 -6.44 -13.20
N TRP A 48 7.51 -7.38 -13.20
CA TRP A 48 8.32 -7.70 -12.02
C TRP A 48 9.15 -6.51 -11.55
N ALA A 49 9.90 -5.87 -12.46
CA ALA A 49 10.70 -4.68 -12.16
C ALA A 49 9.84 -3.54 -11.61
N ARG A 50 8.71 -3.25 -12.28
CA ARG A 50 7.72 -2.25 -11.82
C ARG A 50 7.18 -2.58 -10.43
N THR A 51 6.91 -3.84 -10.12
CA THR A 51 6.43 -4.24 -8.78
C THR A 51 7.49 -3.96 -7.70
N ILE A 52 8.76 -4.30 -7.97
CA ILE A 52 9.87 -4.03 -7.04
C ILE A 52 10.02 -2.52 -6.83
N VAL A 53 10.13 -1.75 -7.92
CA VAL A 53 10.32 -0.29 -7.89
C VAL A 53 9.17 0.40 -7.18
N SER A 54 7.92 0.05 -7.53
CA SER A 54 6.74 0.66 -6.92
C SER A 54 6.60 0.36 -5.43
N ASN A 55 6.97 -0.84 -4.99
CA ASN A 55 7.00 -1.17 -3.57
C ASN A 55 8.03 -0.31 -2.79
N GLN A 56 9.18 -0.02 -3.40
CA GLN A 56 10.16 0.89 -2.81
C GLN A 56 9.64 2.32 -2.76
N ILE A 57 9.14 2.85 -3.89
CA ILE A 57 8.58 4.20 -3.95
C ILE A 57 7.45 4.36 -2.94
N GLN A 58 6.55 3.37 -2.84
CA GLN A 58 5.45 3.42 -1.88
C GLN A 58 5.96 3.42 -0.43
N PHE A 59 6.98 2.63 -0.09
CA PHE A 59 7.58 2.66 1.25
C PHE A 59 8.17 4.04 1.57
N CYS A 60 8.94 4.58 0.62
CA CYS A 60 9.57 5.89 0.71
C CYS A 60 8.53 7.00 0.90
N LEU A 61 7.53 7.08 0.02
CA LEU A 61 6.44 8.06 0.12
C LEU A 61 5.68 7.90 1.44
N ASN A 62 5.37 6.67 1.85
CA ASN A 62 4.70 6.44 3.13
C ASN A 62 5.54 6.92 4.32
N ARG A 63 6.86 6.67 4.31
CA ARG A 63 7.76 7.09 5.39
C ARG A 63 7.98 8.61 5.42
N TRP A 64 8.09 9.26 4.26
CA TRP A 64 8.42 10.68 4.19
C TRP A 64 7.19 11.60 4.18
N CYS A 65 6.07 11.20 3.59
CA CYS A 65 4.92 12.08 3.38
C CYS A 65 3.83 11.90 4.44
N ILE A 66 3.68 10.73 5.07
CA ILE A 66 2.60 10.48 6.03
C ILE A 66 2.87 11.20 7.35
N ASP A 67 4.02 10.93 7.96
CA ASP A 67 4.40 11.46 9.27
C ASP A 67 5.92 11.72 9.34
N PRO A 68 6.37 12.99 9.46
CA PRO A 68 7.77 13.35 9.58
C PRO A 68 8.49 12.67 10.76
N ALA A 69 7.80 12.29 11.83
CA ALA A 69 8.40 11.61 12.98
C ALA A 69 8.96 10.23 12.60
N GLN A 70 8.38 9.57 11.60
CA GLN A 70 8.84 8.25 11.13
C GLN A 70 10.26 8.27 10.55
N ARG A 71 10.69 9.44 10.05
CA ARG A 71 12.02 9.63 9.48
C ARG A 71 13.14 9.41 10.50
N LYS A 72 12.86 9.65 11.79
CA LYS A 72 13.81 9.52 12.90
C LYS A 72 13.99 8.08 13.40
N LEU A 73 13.14 7.15 12.96
CA LEU A 73 13.16 5.75 13.40
C LEU A 73 14.07 4.91 12.50
N PRO A 74 14.54 3.74 12.97
CA PRO A 74 15.39 2.86 12.17
C PRO A 74 14.74 2.48 10.84
N PHE A 75 15.45 2.66 9.73
CA PHE A 75 14.95 2.40 8.37
C PHE A 75 14.70 0.92 8.12
N TRP A 76 15.71 0.08 8.37
CA TRP A 76 15.71 -1.34 7.99
C TRP A 76 14.58 -2.18 8.62
N PRO A 77 14.27 -2.04 9.92
CA PRO A 77 13.14 -2.77 10.51
C PRO A 77 11.80 -2.38 9.89
N GLN A 78 11.59 -1.10 9.59
CA GLN A 78 10.36 -0.63 8.93
C GLN A 78 10.28 -1.14 7.49
N TRP A 79 11.40 -1.09 6.77
CA TRP A 79 11.49 -1.58 5.39
C TRP A 79 11.16 -3.08 5.30
N ARG A 80 11.72 -3.91 6.19
CA ARG A 80 11.38 -5.34 6.26
C ARG A 80 9.91 -5.57 6.58
N ARG A 81 9.37 -4.88 7.60
CA ARG A 81 7.96 -5.00 7.97
C ARG A 81 7.03 -4.60 6.83
N HIS A 82 7.39 -3.59 6.05
CA HIS A 82 6.65 -3.18 4.86
C HIS A 82 6.61 -4.31 3.82
N HIS A 83 7.75 -4.93 3.52
CA HIS A 83 7.80 -6.03 2.55
C HIS A 83 7.04 -7.26 3.03
N VAL A 84 7.15 -7.62 4.31
CA VAL A 84 6.38 -8.70 4.92
C VAL A 84 4.88 -8.41 4.83
N LEU A 85 4.46 -7.18 5.12
CA LEU A 85 3.07 -6.77 4.97
C LEU A 85 2.60 -6.90 3.52
N LYS A 86 3.38 -6.41 2.55
CA LYS A 86 3.02 -6.48 1.11
C LYS A 86 2.87 -7.91 0.64
N ALA A 87 3.82 -8.78 0.95
CA ALA A 87 3.74 -10.20 0.65
C ALA A 87 2.50 -10.85 1.27
N GLY A 88 2.25 -10.61 2.56
CA GLY A 88 1.07 -11.14 3.25
C GLY A 88 -0.24 -10.66 2.63
N THR A 89 -0.34 -9.36 2.27
CA THR A 89 -1.54 -8.83 1.62
C THR A 89 -1.73 -9.32 0.19
N MET A 90 -0.65 -9.66 -0.52
CA MET A 90 -0.74 -10.27 -1.85
C MET A 90 -1.34 -11.68 -1.75
N ILE A 91 -0.85 -12.51 -0.82
CA ILE A 91 -1.40 -13.85 -0.56
C ILE A 91 -2.86 -13.74 -0.14
N ALA A 92 -3.17 -12.87 0.82
CA ALA A 92 -4.55 -12.64 1.28
C ALA A 92 -5.47 -12.19 0.14
N SER A 93 -4.98 -11.36 -0.79
CA SER A 93 -5.74 -10.93 -1.97
C SER A 93 -6.07 -12.10 -2.89
N GLN A 94 -5.11 -13.01 -3.14
CA GLN A 94 -5.33 -14.18 -3.98
C GLN A 94 -6.32 -15.16 -3.33
N CYS A 95 -6.16 -15.42 -2.04
CA CYS A 95 -7.09 -16.27 -1.28
C CYS A 95 -8.52 -15.69 -1.28
N LEU A 96 -8.65 -14.38 -1.00
CA LEU A 96 -9.95 -13.72 -0.98
C LEU A 96 -10.62 -13.75 -2.36
N PHE A 97 -9.86 -13.46 -3.43
CA PHE A 97 -10.39 -13.50 -4.79
C PHE A 97 -10.85 -14.92 -5.16
N TRP A 98 -10.06 -15.94 -4.83
CA TRP A 98 -10.43 -17.33 -5.05
C TRP A 98 -11.70 -17.72 -4.30
N VAL A 99 -11.84 -17.36 -3.02
CA VAL A 99 -13.06 -17.63 -2.25
C VAL A 99 -14.27 -16.95 -2.89
N LEU A 100 -14.16 -15.68 -3.29
CA LEU A 100 -15.28 -14.95 -3.87
C LEU A 100 -15.71 -15.54 -5.22
N VAL A 101 -14.76 -15.85 -6.11
CA VAL A 101 -15.09 -16.31 -7.47
C VAL A 101 -15.39 -17.80 -7.51
N ALA A 102 -14.53 -18.64 -6.92
CA ALA A 102 -14.63 -20.09 -7.06
C ALA A 102 -15.59 -20.71 -6.03
N ALA A 103 -15.59 -20.23 -4.79
CA ALA A 103 -16.43 -20.82 -3.74
C ALA A 103 -17.82 -20.15 -3.64
N LEU A 104 -17.91 -18.86 -3.95
CA LEU A 104 -19.15 -18.08 -3.81
C LEU A 104 -19.76 -17.62 -5.15
N SER A 105 -19.14 -17.96 -6.29
CA SER A 105 -19.61 -17.61 -7.63
C SER A 105 -19.90 -16.11 -7.83
N VAL A 106 -19.22 -15.25 -7.08
CA VAL A 106 -19.34 -13.79 -7.23
C VAL A 106 -18.76 -13.39 -8.57
N PRO A 107 -19.43 -12.54 -9.38
CA PRO A 107 -18.88 -12.11 -10.66
C PRO A 107 -17.52 -11.43 -10.46
N TYR A 108 -16.56 -11.78 -11.31
CA TYR A 108 -15.14 -11.47 -11.12
C TYR A 108 -14.85 -9.96 -10.93
N MET A 109 -15.62 -9.07 -11.58
CA MET A 109 -15.49 -7.62 -11.40
C MET A 109 -15.87 -7.16 -9.99
N TRP A 110 -16.96 -7.70 -9.43
CA TRP A 110 -17.37 -7.42 -8.05
C TRP A 110 -16.38 -8.02 -7.05
N ALA A 111 -15.90 -9.23 -7.31
CA ALA A 111 -14.87 -9.87 -6.48
C ALA A 111 -13.57 -9.06 -6.45
N TYR A 112 -13.13 -8.53 -7.60
CA TYR A 112 -11.96 -7.67 -7.70
C TYR A 112 -12.14 -6.36 -6.91
N LEU A 113 -13.30 -5.71 -7.03
CA LEU A 113 -13.60 -4.48 -6.28
C LEU A 113 -13.55 -4.71 -4.76
N ILE A 114 -14.18 -5.81 -4.29
CA ILE A 114 -14.16 -6.21 -2.87
C ILE A 114 -12.72 -6.46 -2.41
N CYS A 115 -11.92 -7.15 -3.21
CA CYS A 115 -10.50 -7.38 -2.90
C CYS A 115 -9.74 -6.06 -2.78
N CYS A 116 -9.92 -5.12 -3.71
CA CYS A 116 -9.24 -3.82 -3.67
C CYS A 116 -9.56 -3.04 -2.39
N ILE A 117 -10.83 -3.02 -1.99
CA ILE A 117 -11.27 -2.31 -0.77
C ILE A 117 -10.71 -3.00 0.48
N THR A 118 -10.90 -4.31 0.61
CA THR A 118 -10.47 -5.08 1.79
C THR A 118 -8.95 -5.06 1.94
N ILE A 119 -8.21 -5.32 0.85
CA ILE A 119 -6.75 -5.34 0.85
C ILE A 119 -6.18 -3.94 1.01
N GLY A 120 -6.83 -2.91 0.46
CA GLY A 120 -6.49 -1.51 0.71
C GLY A 120 -6.58 -1.16 2.20
N PHE A 121 -7.65 -1.58 2.87
CA PHE A 121 -7.84 -1.37 4.31
C PHE A 121 -6.84 -2.15 5.17
N LEU A 122 -6.57 -3.41 4.83
CA LEU A 122 -5.56 -4.23 5.50
C LEU A 122 -4.15 -3.63 5.35
N ASN A 123 -3.80 -3.19 4.15
CA ASN A 123 -2.54 -2.51 3.88
C ASN A 123 -2.41 -1.23 4.72
N MET A 124 -3.43 -0.36 4.71
CA MET A 124 -3.42 0.86 5.53
C MET A 124 -3.26 0.52 7.02
N THR A 125 -4.04 -0.43 7.53
CA THR A 125 -4.00 -0.82 8.94
C THR A 125 -2.65 -1.41 9.32
N GLY A 126 -2.10 -2.31 8.50
CA GLY A 126 -0.77 -2.88 8.69
C GLY A 126 0.33 -1.83 8.63
N THR A 127 0.24 -0.85 7.72
CA THR A 127 1.21 0.24 7.64
C THR A 127 1.26 1.02 8.96
N PHE A 128 0.12 1.41 9.52
CA PHE A 128 0.10 2.19 10.77
C PHE A 128 0.37 1.35 12.03
N ARG A 129 -0.16 0.13 12.11
CA ARG A 129 -0.08 -0.69 13.33
C ARG A 129 1.14 -1.60 13.42
N TYR A 130 1.72 -1.98 12.28
CA TYR A 130 2.84 -2.92 12.21
C TYR A 130 4.11 -2.25 11.68
N VAL A 131 4.05 -1.63 10.49
CA VAL A 131 5.23 -1.03 9.85
C VAL A 131 5.73 0.17 10.66
N PHE A 132 4.85 1.13 10.97
CA PHE A 132 5.17 2.38 11.67
C PHE A 132 4.81 2.36 13.16
N ARG A 133 4.77 1.17 13.78
CA ARG A 133 4.37 0.96 15.18
C ARG A 133 5.21 1.75 16.21
N SER A 134 6.41 2.19 15.85
CA SER A 134 7.35 2.82 16.78
C SER A 134 7.03 4.30 17.03
N ARG A 135 5.86 4.61 17.60
CA ARG A 135 5.70 5.91 18.28
C ARG A 135 6.56 5.87 19.55
N PRO A 136 7.43 6.86 19.80
CA PRO A 136 7.90 7.10 21.15
C PRO A 136 6.66 7.28 22.04
N LYS A 137 6.60 6.61 23.20
CA LYS A 137 5.59 6.95 24.21
C LYS A 137 5.71 8.46 24.45
N PRO A 138 4.60 9.22 24.52
CA PRO A 138 4.69 10.58 25.02
C PRO A 138 5.39 10.50 26.37
N LYS A 139 6.45 11.28 26.57
CA LYS A 139 7.02 11.44 27.91
C LYS A 139 5.84 11.93 28.76
N SER A 140 5.44 11.13 29.75
CA SER A 140 4.54 11.60 30.80
C SER A 140 5.18 12.87 31.36
N ALA A 141 4.51 14.00 31.17
CA ALA A 141 4.87 15.27 31.79
C ALA A 141 4.67 15.17 33.30
#